data_AF-A0AAW6GRW8-F1
#
_entry.id   AF-A0AAW6GRW8-F1
#
_cell.length_a   1.000
_cell.length_b   1.000
_cell.length_c   1.000
_cell.angle_alpha   90.00
_cell.angle_beta   90.00
_cell.angle_gamma   90.00
#
_symmetry.space_group_name_H-M   'P 1'
#
loop_
_entity.id
_entity.type
_entity.pdbx_description
1 polymer ?
#
loop_
_entity_poly.entity_id
_entity_poly.type
_entity_poly.pdbx_seq_one_letter_code
_entity_poly.pdbx_strand_id
1 'polypeptide(L)'
;MKTYIAYLRQSTMKQQISGLGVEAQREIIHNHVKNKPILAEYIETESGKNFNRPQLLAALAMCRKTNSILIVAKLDRLSRNVAFTSKLLESDVEIVFCDFPQANRLILHIISSIAEYEAGLISQRTKQSLQAKKARGVQLGKSENLMNKFEQAVQHSIITNKAKADNNPNNMRAIALLRSLSMQGKSLSEMTCLLNEQGFVTSKGCKFQITQVKRLLVRAGLMS
;
A
#
# COMPACT_ATOMS: atom_id res chain seq x y z
N MET A 1 9.33 -7.63 33.22
CA MET A 1 9.14 -8.91 32.51
C MET A 1 9.04 -8.60 31.02
N LYS A 2 9.84 -9.23 30.15
CA LYS A 2 9.81 -8.92 28.70
C LYS A 2 8.50 -9.44 28.09
N THR A 3 7.72 -8.53 27.50
CA THR A 3 6.44 -8.79 26.82
C THR A 3 6.66 -8.80 25.30
N TYR A 4 5.78 -9.48 24.57
CA TYR A 4 5.91 -9.65 23.12
C TYR A 4 4.72 -9.04 22.38
N ILE A 5 4.98 -8.55 21.17
CA ILE A 5 3.95 -8.17 20.21
C ILE A 5 4.17 -9.00 18.96
N ALA A 6 3.15 -9.78 18.58
CA ALA A 6 3.25 -10.68 17.45
C ALA A 6 2.87 -9.96 16.15
N TYR A 7 3.68 -10.14 15.12
CA TYR A 7 3.37 -9.67 13.77
C TYR A 7 3.22 -10.85 12.81
N LEU A 8 2.06 -10.90 12.15
CA LEU A 8 1.61 -11.97 11.29
C LEU A 8 1.33 -11.40 9.90
N ARG A 9 1.59 -12.19 8.84
CA ARG A 9 1.34 -11.75 7.46
C ARG A 9 0.53 -12.78 6.69
N GLN A 10 -0.51 -12.33 5.98
CA GLN A 10 -1.28 -13.14 5.05
C GLN A 10 -1.28 -12.56 3.64
N SER A 11 -1.27 -13.45 2.64
CA SER A 11 -1.30 -13.06 1.23
C SER A 11 -2.72 -13.10 0.69
N THR A 12 -3.28 -11.94 0.36
CA THR A 12 -4.62 -11.74 -0.23
C THR A 12 -5.82 -12.06 0.67
N MET A 13 -6.91 -11.30 0.50
CA MET A 13 -8.20 -11.49 1.18
C MET A 13 -8.82 -12.88 0.94
N LYS A 14 -8.47 -13.58 -0.14
CA LYS A 14 -8.97 -14.96 -0.40
C LYS A 14 -8.44 -16.00 0.60
N GLN A 15 -7.28 -15.77 1.22
CA GLN A 15 -6.73 -16.66 2.26
C GLN A 15 -7.36 -16.42 3.64
N GLN A 16 -8.15 -15.37 3.80
CA GLN A 16 -8.90 -15.10 5.03
C GLN A 16 -9.94 -16.20 5.32
N ILE A 17 -10.34 -16.94 4.27
CA ILE A 17 -11.34 -18.01 4.33
C ILE A 17 -10.73 -19.34 4.79
N SER A 18 -9.44 -19.60 4.51
CA SER A 18 -8.78 -20.84 4.92
C SER A 18 -8.03 -20.71 6.25
N GLY A 19 -7.55 -19.51 6.62
CA GLY A 19 -6.82 -19.25 7.87
C GLY A 19 -5.39 -19.82 7.92
N LEU A 20 -5.16 -20.99 7.30
CA LEU A 20 -4.04 -21.92 7.54
C LEU A 20 -2.65 -21.27 7.61
N GLY A 21 -2.42 -20.20 6.86
CA GLY A 21 -1.13 -19.49 6.87
C GLY A 21 -0.88 -18.67 8.14
N VAL A 22 -1.92 -18.09 8.73
CA VAL A 22 -1.84 -17.28 9.96
C VAL A 22 -1.82 -18.17 11.19
N GLU A 23 -2.65 -19.22 11.23
CA GLU A 23 -2.62 -20.16 12.36
C GLU A 23 -1.26 -20.85 12.49
N ALA A 24 -0.66 -21.30 11.38
CA ALA A 24 0.68 -21.88 11.42
C ALA A 24 1.74 -20.90 11.96
N GLN A 25 1.63 -19.61 11.61
CA GLN A 25 2.53 -18.58 12.15
C GLN A 25 2.28 -18.35 13.65
N ARG A 26 1.01 -18.31 14.07
CA ARG A 26 0.63 -18.14 15.47
C ARG A 26 1.14 -19.30 16.32
N GLU A 27 1.04 -20.53 15.83
CA GLU A 27 1.56 -21.72 16.49
C GLU A 27 3.08 -21.68 16.64
N ILE A 28 3.81 -21.32 15.58
CA ILE A 28 5.27 -21.14 15.65
C ILE A 28 5.65 -20.10 16.72
N ILE A 29 4.94 -18.97 16.75
CA ILE A 29 5.18 -17.92 17.74
C ILE A 29 4.89 -18.46 19.15
N HIS A 30 3.71 -19.04 19.41
CA HIS A 30 3.37 -19.59 20.72
C HIS A 30 4.38 -20.63 21.20
N ASN A 31 4.79 -21.55 20.33
CA ASN A 31 5.81 -22.54 20.67
C ASN A 31 7.16 -21.91 21.03
N HIS A 32 7.50 -20.78 20.41
CA HIS A 32 8.72 -20.04 20.71
C HIS A 32 8.64 -19.25 22.03
N VAL A 33 7.55 -18.52 22.27
CA VAL A 33 7.39 -17.71 23.49
C VAL A 33 7.01 -18.53 24.72
N LYS A 34 6.50 -19.76 24.53
CA LYS A 34 6.03 -20.68 25.57
C LYS A 34 5.02 -20.00 26.50
N ASN A 35 5.44 -19.65 27.72
CA ASN A 35 4.58 -19.06 28.77
C ASN A 35 4.74 -17.54 28.90
N LYS A 36 5.46 -16.88 27.99
CA LYS A 36 5.63 -15.41 28.06
C LYS A 36 4.43 -14.70 27.42
N PRO A 37 3.97 -13.57 27.98
CA PRO A 37 2.78 -12.88 27.53
C PRO A 37 2.99 -12.20 26.17
N ILE A 38 2.05 -12.45 25.24
CA ILE A 38 1.86 -11.69 24.00
C ILE A 38 0.78 -10.65 24.28
N LEU A 39 1.12 -9.35 24.18
CA LEU A 39 0.20 -8.25 24.50
C LEU A 39 -0.78 -7.96 23.36
N ALA A 40 -0.33 -8.11 22.13
CA ALA A 40 -1.13 -7.81 20.94
C ALA A 40 -0.62 -8.61 19.74
N GLU A 41 -1.55 -8.94 18.85
CA GLU A 41 -1.27 -9.52 17.53
C GLU A 41 -1.66 -8.51 16.44
N TYR A 42 -0.76 -8.32 15.48
CA TYR A 42 -0.98 -7.47 14.31
C TYR A 42 -0.93 -8.31 13.04
N ILE A 43 -2.02 -8.32 12.28
CA ILE A 43 -2.14 -9.11 11.05
C ILE A 43 -2.09 -8.17 9.83
N GLU A 44 -1.01 -8.26 9.06
CA GLU A 44 -0.87 -7.52 7.81
C GLU A 44 -1.47 -8.30 6.64
N THR A 45 -2.37 -7.64 5.91
CA THR A 45 -2.97 -8.20 4.70
C THR A 45 -2.36 -7.53 3.48
N GLU A 46 -1.47 -8.24 2.79
CA GLU A 46 -0.86 -7.72 1.56
C GLU A 46 -1.72 -8.10 0.34
N SER A 47 -2.12 -7.08 -0.45
CA SER A 47 -2.72 -7.26 -1.77
C SER A 47 -1.82 -6.63 -2.84
N GLY A 48 -1.28 -7.45 -3.75
CA GLY A 48 -0.52 -6.98 -4.91
C GLY A 48 0.78 -6.26 -4.56
N LYS A 49 1.16 -5.25 -5.36
CA LYS A 49 2.39 -4.44 -5.21
C LYS A 49 2.25 -3.31 -4.17
N ASN A 50 1.24 -3.31 -3.31
CA ASN A 50 1.11 -2.27 -2.30
C ASN A 50 2.07 -2.54 -1.13
N PHE A 51 3.01 -1.62 -0.93
CA PHE A 51 4.06 -1.71 0.08
C PHE A 51 3.71 -0.99 1.40
N ASN A 52 2.52 -0.41 1.50
CA ASN A 52 2.08 0.24 2.73
C ASN A 52 1.74 -0.83 3.77
N ARG A 53 2.47 -0.82 4.89
CA ARG A 53 2.32 -1.76 6.01
C ARG A 53 1.84 -1.04 7.28
N PRO A 54 0.56 -0.64 7.35
CA PRO A 54 0.04 0.11 8.49
C PRO A 54 0.04 -0.71 9.77
N GLN A 55 -0.19 -2.03 9.70
CA GLN A 55 -0.29 -2.88 10.89
C GLN A 55 1.06 -3.09 11.55
N LEU A 56 2.11 -3.19 10.74
CA LEU A 56 3.45 -3.23 11.29
C LEU A 56 3.86 -1.91 11.96
N LEU A 57 3.56 -0.76 11.34
CA LEU A 57 3.87 0.53 11.95
C LEU A 57 3.16 0.68 13.31
N ALA A 58 1.90 0.20 13.39
CA ALA A 58 1.17 0.12 14.64
C ALA A 58 1.83 -0.83 15.64
N ALA A 59 2.29 -2.01 15.21
CA ALA A 59 3.02 -2.96 16.04
C ALA A 59 4.30 -2.35 16.61
N LEU A 60 5.12 -1.70 15.78
CA LEU A 60 6.35 -1.02 16.22
C LEU A 60 6.04 0.13 17.19
N ALA A 61 4.99 0.91 16.93
CA ALA A 61 4.56 1.97 17.83
C ALA A 61 4.12 1.42 19.20
N MET A 62 3.41 0.29 19.22
CA MET A 62 3.07 -0.38 20.47
C MET A 62 4.30 -0.93 21.18
N CYS A 63 5.24 -1.58 20.47
CA CYS A 63 6.48 -2.07 21.07
C CYS A 63 7.23 -0.96 21.80
N ARG A 64 7.30 0.25 21.21
CA ARG A 64 7.90 1.42 21.85
C ARG A 64 7.15 1.87 23.10
N LYS A 65 5.81 1.89 23.06
CA LYS A 65 4.97 2.30 24.20
C LYS A 65 5.06 1.34 25.38
N THR A 66 5.15 0.04 25.11
CA THR A 66 5.10 -1.02 26.13
C THR A 66 6.47 -1.61 26.46
N ASN A 67 7.54 -1.10 25.83
CA ASN A 67 8.89 -1.65 25.89
C ASN A 67 8.94 -3.17 25.61
N SER A 68 8.18 -3.57 24.57
CA SER A 68 8.00 -4.97 24.17
C SER A 68 8.88 -5.35 22.98
N ILE A 69 9.13 -6.64 22.85
CA ILE A 69 9.85 -7.23 21.72
C ILE A 69 8.86 -7.55 20.59
N LEU A 70 9.20 -7.18 19.36
CA LEU A 70 8.45 -7.61 18.19
C LEU A 70 8.83 -9.07 17.86
N ILE A 71 7.85 -9.97 17.83
CA ILE A 71 8.07 -11.38 17.45
C ILE A 71 7.42 -11.72 16.12
N VAL A 72 8.17 -12.41 15.26
CA VAL A 72 7.73 -12.83 13.93
C VAL A 72 8.05 -14.31 13.72
N ALA A 73 7.13 -15.03 13.09
CA ALA A 73 7.29 -16.47 12.88
C ALA A 73 8.49 -16.81 11.98
N LYS A 74 8.67 -16.08 10.87
CA LYS A 74 9.74 -16.32 9.90
C LYS A 74 10.34 -15.05 9.32
N LEU A 75 11.64 -15.07 9.02
CA LEU A 75 12.39 -13.95 8.42
C LEU A 75 11.79 -13.51 7.08
N ASP A 76 11.37 -14.47 6.24
CA ASP A 76 10.84 -14.22 4.90
C ASP A 76 9.54 -13.39 4.87
N ARG A 77 8.87 -13.26 6.02
CA ARG A 77 7.69 -12.41 6.17
C ARG A 77 8.04 -10.93 6.24
N LEU A 78 9.26 -10.61 6.63
CA LEU A 78 9.81 -9.27 6.74
C LEU A 78 10.79 -8.95 5.60
N SER A 79 11.69 -9.88 5.23
CA SER A 79 12.89 -9.60 4.42
C SER A 79 12.72 -9.37 2.91
N ARG A 80 11.53 -9.58 2.33
CA ARG A 80 11.33 -9.47 0.86
C ARG A 80 11.39 -8.03 0.30
N ASN A 81 11.60 -7.03 1.14
CA ASN A 81 11.75 -5.64 0.73
C ASN A 81 12.89 -5.00 1.52
N VAL A 82 13.90 -4.47 0.85
CA VAL A 82 15.11 -3.94 1.52
C VAL A 82 14.89 -2.55 2.11
N ALA A 83 14.06 -1.73 1.46
CA ALA A 83 13.61 -0.47 2.04
C ALA A 83 12.85 -0.70 3.36
N PHE A 84 12.27 -1.89 3.50
CA PHE A 84 11.54 -2.30 4.67
C PHE A 84 12.45 -2.76 5.83
N THR A 85 13.45 -3.60 5.56
CA THR A 85 14.41 -4.00 6.61
C THR A 85 15.15 -2.77 7.13
N SER A 86 15.52 -1.83 6.27
CA SER A 86 16.18 -0.58 6.70
C SER A 86 15.39 0.21 7.76
N LYS A 87 14.07 0.38 7.57
CA LYS A 87 13.19 1.02 8.57
C LYS A 87 13.07 0.24 9.87
N LEU A 88 13.14 -1.10 9.80
CA LEU A 88 13.16 -1.96 10.99
C LEU A 88 14.47 -1.79 11.76
N LEU A 89 15.57 -1.67 11.04
CA LEU A 89 16.91 -1.55 11.60
C LEU A 89 17.16 -0.15 12.19
N GLU A 90 16.49 0.87 11.66
CA GLU A 90 16.42 2.23 12.24
C GLU A 90 15.49 2.31 13.46
N SER A 91 14.67 1.29 13.72
CA SER A 91 13.79 1.30 14.88
C SER A 91 14.53 0.81 16.14
N ASP A 92 14.35 1.52 17.26
CA ASP A 92 14.89 1.14 18.57
C ASP A 92 14.15 -0.06 19.22
N VAL A 93 13.47 -0.88 18.42
CA VAL A 93 12.68 -2.01 18.89
C VAL A 93 13.47 -3.30 18.69
N GLU A 94 13.58 -4.11 19.73
CA GLU A 94 14.16 -5.45 19.65
C GLU A 94 13.22 -6.39 18.88
N ILE A 95 13.78 -7.18 17.96
CA ILE A 95 13.01 -8.04 17.05
C ILE A 95 13.54 -9.46 17.14
N VAL A 96 12.62 -10.41 17.30
CA VAL A 96 12.93 -11.85 17.36
C VAL A 96 12.21 -12.57 16.24
N PHE A 97 12.98 -13.39 15.51
CA PHE A 97 12.47 -14.28 14.48
C PHE A 97 12.49 -15.70 15.03
N CYS A 98 11.36 -16.41 14.99
CA CYS A 98 11.27 -17.74 15.60
C CYS A 98 12.11 -18.78 14.85
N ASP A 99 12.24 -18.65 13.52
CA ASP A 99 13.10 -19.48 12.67
C ASP A 99 14.57 -19.11 12.75
N PHE A 100 14.90 -17.88 13.15
CA PHE A 100 16.27 -17.42 13.29
C PHE A 100 16.46 -16.50 14.51
N PRO A 101 16.43 -17.05 15.75
CA PRO A 101 16.42 -16.24 16.98
C PRO A 101 17.73 -15.47 17.22
N GLN A 102 18.83 -15.91 16.60
CA GLN A 102 20.15 -15.26 16.68
C GLN A 102 20.31 -14.12 15.67
N ALA A 103 19.25 -13.76 14.94
CA ALA A 103 19.29 -12.68 13.97
C ALA A 103 19.60 -11.35 14.65
N ASN A 104 20.84 -10.88 14.50
CA ASN A 104 21.21 -9.54 14.91
C ASN A 104 21.03 -8.54 13.76
N ARG A 105 21.09 -7.24 14.09
CA ARG A 105 20.89 -6.13 13.15
C ARG A 105 21.79 -6.24 11.90
N LEU A 106 23.04 -6.66 12.08
CA LEU A 106 24.01 -6.83 10.99
C LEU A 106 23.60 -7.96 10.04
N ILE A 107 23.23 -9.14 10.57
CA ILE A 107 22.82 -10.28 9.75
C ILE A 107 21.55 -9.95 8.95
N LEU A 108 20.61 -9.23 9.56
CA LEU A 108 19.41 -8.76 8.87
C LEU A 108 19.74 -7.84 7.69
N HIS A 109 20.70 -6.93 7.83
CA HIS A 109 21.20 -6.11 6.72
C HIS A 109 21.77 -6.98 5.60
N ILE A 110 22.65 -7.92 5.92
CA ILE A 110 23.30 -8.79 4.93
C ILE A 110 22.27 -9.60 4.15
N ILE A 111 21.36 -10.28 4.86
CA ILE A 111 20.33 -11.11 4.20
C ILE A 111 19.42 -10.26 3.33
N SER A 112 19.05 -9.06 3.78
CA SER A 112 18.22 -8.16 2.99
C SER A 112 18.93 -7.74 1.71
N SER A 113 20.19 -7.33 1.79
CA SER A 113 20.98 -6.95 0.61
C SER A 113 21.12 -8.11 -0.39
N ILE A 114 21.34 -9.33 0.10
CA ILE A 114 21.39 -10.53 -0.76
C ILE A 114 20.03 -10.76 -1.45
N ALA A 115 18.94 -10.68 -0.69
CA ALA A 115 17.60 -10.85 -1.23
C ALA A 115 17.25 -9.79 -2.30
N GLU A 116 17.70 -8.55 -2.14
CA GLU A 116 17.54 -7.50 -3.16
C GLU A 116 18.26 -7.86 -4.45
N TYR A 117 19.51 -8.26 -4.30
CA TYR A 117 20.38 -8.60 -5.42
C TYR A 117 19.80 -9.78 -6.20
N GLU A 118 19.34 -10.83 -5.50
CA GLU A 118 18.67 -11.97 -6.13
C GLU A 118 17.38 -11.58 -6.83
N ALA A 119 16.53 -10.75 -6.21
CA ALA A 119 15.31 -10.26 -6.84
C ALA A 119 15.61 -9.46 -8.13
N GLY A 120 16.67 -8.64 -8.11
CA GLY A 120 17.20 -7.94 -9.27
C GLY A 120 17.63 -8.89 -10.38
N LEU A 121 18.41 -9.92 -10.05
CA LEU A 121 18.86 -10.94 -11.00
C LEU A 121 17.70 -11.73 -11.61
N ILE A 122 16.70 -12.13 -10.82
CA ILE A 122 15.50 -12.81 -11.32
C ILE A 122 14.76 -11.90 -12.33
N SER A 123 14.61 -10.62 -12.00
CA SER A 123 14.00 -9.64 -12.91
C SER A 123 14.77 -9.54 -14.23
N GLN A 124 16.10 -9.43 -14.16
CA GLN A 124 16.96 -9.37 -15.35
C GLN A 124 16.85 -10.63 -16.22
N ARG A 125 16.99 -11.82 -15.63
CA ARG A 125 16.85 -13.10 -16.36
C ARG A 125 15.48 -13.26 -16.98
N THR A 126 14.42 -12.84 -16.28
CA THR A 126 13.06 -12.88 -16.81
C THR A 126 12.93 -11.97 -18.03
N LYS A 127 13.44 -10.73 -17.95
CA LYS A 127 13.44 -9.79 -19.08
C LYS A 127 14.22 -10.33 -20.28
N GLN A 128 15.42 -10.86 -20.06
CA GLN A 128 16.25 -11.48 -21.11
C GLN A 128 15.52 -12.66 -21.76
N SER A 129 14.92 -13.53 -20.96
CA SER A 129 14.15 -14.69 -21.44
C SER A 129 12.94 -14.27 -22.27
N LEU A 130 12.22 -13.24 -21.84
CA LEU A 130 11.09 -12.67 -22.58
C LEU A 130 11.56 -12.01 -23.88
N GLN A 131 12.65 -11.27 -23.86
CA GLN A 131 13.23 -10.64 -25.05
C GLN A 131 13.63 -11.70 -26.09
N ALA A 132 14.29 -12.78 -25.66
CA ALA A 132 14.64 -13.90 -26.52
C ALA A 132 13.41 -14.61 -27.10
N LYS A 133 12.37 -14.84 -26.29
CA LYS A 133 11.08 -15.39 -26.78
C LYS A 133 10.43 -14.49 -27.82
N LYS A 134 10.41 -13.18 -27.59
CA LYS A 134 9.88 -12.20 -28.53
C LYS A 134 10.67 -12.18 -29.85
N ALA A 135 12.00 -12.25 -29.78
CA ALA A 135 12.87 -12.31 -30.96
C ALA A 135 12.66 -13.60 -31.78
N ARG A 136 12.30 -14.71 -31.11
CA ARG A 136 11.89 -15.96 -31.76
C ARG A 136 10.45 -15.94 -32.31
N GLY A 137 9.79 -14.78 -32.31
CA GLY A 137 8.42 -14.62 -32.82
C GLY A 137 7.33 -15.17 -31.90
N VAL A 138 7.66 -15.60 -30.68
CA VAL A 138 6.65 -16.06 -29.72
C VAL A 138 5.85 -14.87 -29.23
N GLN A 139 4.54 -14.90 -29.46
CA GLN A 139 3.63 -13.86 -28.98
C GLN A 139 3.57 -13.91 -27.44
N LEU A 140 3.94 -12.82 -26.80
CA LEU A 140 3.92 -12.70 -25.34
C LEU A 140 2.62 -12.02 -24.88
N GLY A 141 1.97 -12.60 -23.87
CA GLY A 141 0.67 -12.17 -23.38
C GLY A 141 -0.50 -12.82 -24.14
N LYS A 142 -1.71 -12.76 -23.57
CA LYS A 142 -2.95 -13.18 -24.24
C LYS A 142 -3.72 -11.93 -24.67
N SER A 143 -3.89 -11.73 -25.97
CA SER A 143 -4.75 -10.68 -26.54
C SER A 143 -6.21 -10.78 -26.06
N GLU A 144 -6.69 -11.99 -25.76
CA GLU A 144 -8.03 -12.24 -25.20
C GLU A 144 -8.28 -11.53 -23.85
N ASN A 145 -7.24 -11.32 -23.03
CA ASN A 145 -7.37 -10.56 -21.79
C ASN A 145 -7.63 -9.07 -22.03
N LEU A 146 -7.24 -8.56 -23.20
CA LEU A 146 -7.50 -7.20 -23.65
C LEU A 146 -8.82 -7.09 -24.41
N MET A 147 -9.15 -8.04 -25.29
CA MET A 147 -10.34 -7.93 -26.17
C MET A 147 -11.65 -8.33 -25.50
N ASN A 148 -11.71 -9.43 -24.73
CA ASN A 148 -12.99 -9.93 -24.18
C ASN A 148 -13.47 -9.17 -22.93
N LYS A 149 -12.59 -8.39 -22.30
CA LYS A 149 -12.88 -7.61 -21.09
C LYS A 149 -12.56 -6.13 -21.25
N PHE A 150 -12.34 -5.65 -22.48
CA PHE A 150 -11.99 -4.26 -22.72
C PHE A 150 -13.04 -3.30 -22.15
N GLU A 151 -14.31 -3.52 -22.50
CA GLU A 151 -15.42 -2.69 -22.04
C GLU A 151 -15.58 -2.74 -20.52
N GLN A 152 -15.47 -3.94 -19.92
CA GLN A 152 -15.52 -4.11 -18.47
C GLN A 152 -14.34 -3.39 -17.78
N ALA A 153 -13.13 -3.49 -18.33
CA ALA A 153 -11.96 -2.81 -17.81
C ALA A 153 -12.08 -1.28 -17.93
N VAL A 154 -12.64 -0.78 -19.03
CA VAL A 154 -12.94 0.64 -19.23
C VAL A 154 -13.99 1.10 -18.20
N GLN A 155 -15.08 0.37 -18.02
CA GLN A 155 -16.10 0.70 -17.02
C GLN A 155 -15.55 0.68 -15.59
N HIS A 156 -14.79 -0.35 -15.20
CA HIS A 156 -14.14 -0.41 -13.89
C HIS A 156 -13.14 0.73 -13.68
N SER A 157 -12.40 1.12 -14.71
CA SER A 157 -11.49 2.28 -14.68
C SER A 157 -12.27 3.59 -14.48
N ILE A 158 -13.37 3.79 -15.21
CA ILE A 158 -14.24 4.97 -15.06
C ILE A 158 -14.80 5.04 -13.63
N ILE A 159 -15.33 3.94 -13.10
CA ILE A 159 -15.87 3.86 -11.74
C ILE A 159 -14.78 4.19 -10.71
N THR A 160 -13.60 3.57 -10.85
CA THR A 160 -12.48 3.78 -9.94
C THR A 160 -11.97 5.22 -9.97
N ASN A 161 -11.85 5.80 -11.17
CA ASN A 161 -11.39 7.18 -11.35
C ASN A 161 -12.43 8.18 -10.83
N LYS A 162 -13.73 7.89 -11.00
CA LYS A 162 -14.82 8.69 -10.43
C LYS A 162 -14.74 8.67 -8.90
N ALA A 163 -14.69 7.49 -8.29
CA ALA A 163 -14.57 7.35 -6.83
C ALA A 163 -13.33 8.05 -6.26
N LYS A 164 -12.18 7.97 -6.95
CA LYS A 164 -10.96 8.70 -6.56
C LYS A 164 -11.11 10.22 -6.65
N ALA A 165 -11.84 10.71 -7.65
CA ALA A 165 -12.09 12.13 -7.81
C ALA A 165 -13.08 12.67 -6.77
N ASP A 166 -14.11 11.88 -6.43
CA ASP A 166 -15.14 12.22 -5.45
C ASP A 166 -14.55 12.27 -4.04
N ASN A 167 -13.68 11.32 -3.68
CA ASN A 167 -13.02 11.24 -2.37
C ASN A 167 -11.75 12.11 -2.25
N ASN A 168 -11.40 12.91 -3.27
CA ASN A 168 -10.21 13.73 -3.20
C ASN A 168 -10.44 14.92 -2.25
N PRO A 169 -9.64 15.10 -1.18
CA PRO A 169 -9.83 16.17 -0.21
C PRO A 169 -9.86 17.57 -0.83
N ASN A 170 -9.01 17.83 -1.82
CA ASN A 170 -8.95 19.14 -2.48
C ASN A 170 -10.22 19.39 -3.31
N ASN A 171 -10.72 18.38 -4.02
CA ASN A 171 -11.96 18.50 -4.77
C ASN A 171 -13.17 18.71 -3.83
N MET A 172 -13.24 17.99 -2.70
CA MET A 172 -14.32 18.16 -1.73
C MET A 172 -14.34 19.57 -1.15
N ARG A 173 -13.16 20.10 -0.76
CA ARG A 173 -13.03 21.47 -0.25
C ARG A 173 -13.36 22.50 -1.34
N ALA A 174 -12.90 22.28 -2.57
CA ALA A 174 -13.22 23.13 -3.71
C ALA A 174 -14.73 23.17 -4.00
N ILE A 175 -15.42 22.03 -3.96
CA ILE A 175 -16.87 21.95 -4.16
C ILE A 175 -17.63 22.76 -3.09
N ALA A 176 -17.19 22.74 -1.84
CA ALA A 176 -17.83 23.52 -0.77
C ALA A 176 -17.78 25.03 -1.06
N LEU A 177 -16.62 25.55 -1.50
CA LEU A 177 -16.48 26.94 -1.90
C LEU A 177 -17.26 27.26 -3.19
N LEU A 178 -17.25 26.35 -4.16
CA LEU A 178 -18.00 26.53 -5.40
C LEU A 178 -19.52 26.59 -5.18
N ARG A 179 -20.05 25.87 -4.18
CA ARG A 179 -21.47 25.99 -3.78
C ARG A 179 -21.82 27.40 -3.34
N SER A 180 -21.04 28.00 -2.45
CA SER A 180 -21.30 29.36 -1.98
C SER A 180 -21.18 30.38 -3.11
N LEU A 181 -20.17 30.24 -3.99
CA LEU A 181 -19.98 31.12 -5.14
C LEU A 181 -21.11 30.97 -6.18
N SER A 182 -21.65 29.76 -6.34
CA SER A 182 -22.78 29.49 -7.24
C SER A 182 -24.06 30.14 -6.75
N MET A 183 -24.33 30.12 -5.44
CA MET A 183 -25.49 30.81 -4.86
C MET A 183 -25.38 32.33 -4.99
N GLN A 184 -24.16 32.86 -5.03
CA GLN A 184 -23.90 34.29 -5.28
C GLN A 184 -23.99 34.68 -6.76
N GLY A 185 -24.32 33.75 -7.66
CA GLY A 185 -24.46 34.00 -9.09
C GLY A 185 -23.15 34.31 -9.82
N LYS A 186 -21.99 33.89 -9.26
CA LYS A 186 -20.69 34.12 -9.90
C LYS A 186 -20.53 33.32 -11.19
N SER A 187 -19.83 33.89 -12.16
CA SER A 187 -19.49 33.20 -13.40
C SER A 187 -18.42 32.12 -13.19
N LEU A 188 -18.32 31.16 -14.11
CA LEU A 188 -17.30 30.12 -14.08
C LEU A 188 -15.86 30.69 -14.06
N SER A 189 -15.66 31.82 -14.73
CA SER A 189 -14.35 32.50 -14.77
C SER A 189 -13.99 33.08 -13.40
N GLU A 190 -14.92 33.82 -12.79
CA GLU A 190 -14.74 34.39 -11.45
C GLU A 190 -14.54 33.31 -10.39
N MET A 191 -15.34 32.24 -10.45
CA MET A 191 -15.19 31.08 -9.57
C MET A 191 -13.80 30.47 -9.69
N THR A 192 -13.28 30.33 -10.92
CA THR A 192 -11.94 29.78 -11.17
C THR A 192 -10.85 30.68 -10.61
N CYS A 193 -10.98 32.00 -10.76
CA CYS A 193 -10.04 32.97 -10.23
C CYS A 193 -10.00 32.90 -8.70
N LEU A 194 -11.15 33.01 -8.05
CA LEU A 194 -11.28 32.97 -6.59
C LEU A 194 -10.77 31.66 -6.00
N LEU A 195 -11.04 30.53 -6.65
CA LEU A 195 -10.58 29.24 -6.15
C LEU A 195 -9.05 29.14 -6.19
N ASN A 196 -8.40 29.66 -7.24
CA ASN A 196 -6.94 29.72 -7.34
C ASN A 196 -6.31 30.74 -6.38
N GLU A 197 -6.94 31.91 -6.19
CA GLU A 197 -6.48 32.95 -5.25
C GLU A 197 -6.52 32.47 -3.80
N GLN A 198 -7.54 31.69 -3.44
CA GLN A 198 -7.69 31.08 -2.12
C GLN A 198 -6.77 29.85 -1.92
N GLY A 199 -5.83 29.60 -2.85
CA GLY A 199 -4.80 28.57 -2.72
C GLY A 199 -5.27 27.14 -2.98
N PHE A 200 -6.46 26.93 -3.56
CA PHE A 200 -6.91 25.59 -3.91
C PHE A 200 -6.13 25.06 -5.11
N VAL A 201 -5.76 23.78 -5.03
CA VAL A 201 -5.04 23.08 -6.08
C VAL A 201 -5.76 21.80 -6.47
N THR A 202 -5.64 21.41 -7.74
CA THR A 202 -6.18 20.16 -8.27
C THR A 202 -5.56 18.94 -7.58
N SER A 203 -6.08 17.74 -7.86
CA SER A 203 -5.52 16.48 -7.36
C SER A 203 -4.04 16.24 -7.71
N LYS A 204 -3.52 16.96 -8.72
CA LYS A 204 -2.11 16.92 -9.14
C LYS A 204 -1.28 18.09 -8.64
N GLY A 205 -1.85 18.97 -7.80
CA GLY A 205 -1.17 20.16 -7.29
C GLY A 205 -1.12 21.34 -8.27
N CYS A 206 -1.84 21.28 -9.40
CA CYS A 206 -1.90 22.37 -10.37
C CYS A 206 -3.06 23.34 -10.07
N LYS A 207 -2.99 24.57 -10.61
CA LYS A 207 -4.10 25.52 -10.62
C LYS A 207 -5.33 24.96 -11.33
N PHE A 208 -6.51 25.36 -10.87
CA PHE A 208 -7.78 25.02 -11.50
C PHE A 208 -8.00 25.81 -12.79
N GLN A 209 -8.50 25.11 -13.82
CA GLN A 209 -9.00 25.69 -15.04
C GLN A 209 -10.53 25.71 -15.05
N ILE A 210 -11.11 26.59 -15.89
CA ILE A 210 -12.56 26.76 -16.05
C ILE A 210 -13.26 25.42 -16.33
N THR A 211 -12.67 24.57 -17.17
CA THR A 211 -13.21 23.23 -17.50
C THR A 211 -13.26 22.30 -16.29
N GLN A 212 -12.30 22.40 -15.38
CA GLN A 212 -12.25 21.60 -14.15
C GLN A 212 -13.28 22.09 -13.14
N VAL A 213 -13.44 23.42 -13.01
CA VAL A 213 -14.49 24.03 -12.19
C VAL A 213 -15.88 23.63 -12.68
N LYS A 214 -16.12 23.71 -14.00
CA LYS A 214 -17.37 23.23 -14.61
C LYS A 214 -17.64 21.76 -14.27
N ARG A 215 -16.63 20.88 -14.40
CA ARG A 215 -16.77 19.45 -14.06
C ARG A 215 -17.09 19.22 -12.58
N LEU A 216 -16.54 20.03 -11.68
CA LEU A 216 -16.86 19.94 -10.24
C LEU A 216 -18.28 20.40 -9.95
N LEU A 217 -18.76 21.46 -10.60
CA LEU A 217 -20.13 21.97 -10.45
C LEU A 217 -21.17 20.98 -10.97
N VAL A 218 -20.93 20.38 -12.15
CA VAL A 218 -21.78 19.31 -12.69
C VAL A 218 -21.81 18.10 -11.76
N ARG A 219 -20.64 17.68 -11.26
CA ARG A 219 -20.54 16.59 -10.29
C ARG A 219 -21.27 16.88 -8.97
N ALA A 220 -21.30 18.14 -8.54
CA ALA A 220 -21.98 18.57 -7.33
C ALA A 220 -23.50 18.78 -7.52
N GLY A 221 -24.02 18.59 -8.74
CA GLY A 221 -25.43 18.79 -9.09
C GLY A 221 -25.86 20.26 -9.16
N LEU A 222 -24.89 21.18 -9.30
CA LEU A 222 -25.14 22.64 -9.31
C LEU A 222 -25.30 23.19 -10.73
N MET A 223 -24.92 22.39 -11.73
CA MET A 223 -24.98 22.74 -13.15
C MET A 223 -25.25 21.48 -13.96
N SER A 224 -25.92 21.63 -15.10
CA SER A 224 -26.12 20.59 -16.12
C SER A 224 -25.01 20.57 -17.17
#